data_AF-G2FB95-F1
#
_entry.id   AF-G2FB95-F1
#
_cell.length_a   1.000
_cell.length_b   1.000
_cell.length_c   1.000
_cell.angle_alpha   90.00
_cell.angle_beta   90.00
_cell.angle_gamma   90.00
#
_symmetry.space_group_name_H-M   'P 1'
#
loop_
_entity.id
_entity.type
_entity.pdbx_description
1 polymer ?
#
loop_
_entity_poly.entity_id
_entity_poly.type
_entity_poly.pdbx_seq_one_letter_code
_entity_poly.pdbx_strand_id
1 'polypeptide(L)'
;MGGIKSGIKTALLGTFCFWLFGNSALAVEQAELWRYQISYQGILSGFMPMAIADAELRLPAQPQLLNGRPVRTALLQVSTAAYGKAELIYPLRYRYQSWFDPQVQDALLVKEELTTDQRQRELLWFDRQGRQAVRIEMSEPEPAGEPLPLQLDDLLEGWQADGEQAVLSNRVDLQAATYDYYSLLQRLRRVELTAGEVLELPVFTGKALKRYRVEVASEVAGGGNLWRLRLTSLEADGRPSDKFLLVWLTADERRIPLRFHAERPFGSLDAVLVGEGGESQIAAGLSYHETEGIGDLLNWGD
;
A
#
# COMPACT_ATOMS: atom_id res chain seq x y z
N MET A 1 24.56 53.85 8.61
CA MET A 1 25.89 53.92 9.26
C MET A 1 25.91 52.79 10.27
N GLY A 2 26.47 51.63 9.96
CA GLY A 2 27.91 51.35 10.12
C GLY A 2 28.18 51.19 11.62
N GLY A 3 28.35 50.01 12.22
CA GLY A 3 29.17 48.90 11.81
C GLY A 3 30.36 48.80 12.77
N ILE A 4 30.66 47.56 13.20
CA ILE A 4 32.01 46.99 13.33
C ILE A 4 32.65 46.86 14.74
N LYS A 5 33.16 45.61 14.93
CA LYS A 5 34.24 45.06 15.79
C LYS A 5 33.85 44.57 17.20
N SER A 6 33.91 43.27 17.54
CA SER A 6 34.87 42.15 17.30
C SER A 6 35.72 41.88 18.55
N GLY A 7 35.62 40.67 19.08
CA GLY A 7 36.48 40.09 20.12
C GLY A 7 36.48 38.57 19.94
N ILE A 8 37.56 38.04 19.38
CA ILE A 8 37.72 36.70 18.80
C ILE A 8 38.84 35.97 19.58
N LYS A 9 38.65 34.66 19.84
CA LYS A 9 39.66 33.57 20.00
C LYS A 9 40.40 33.41 21.36
N THR A 10 40.32 32.27 22.08
CA THR A 10 40.99 30.93 21.87
C THR A 10 42.01 30.73 23.04
N ALA A 11 42.27 29.58 23.71
CA ALA A 11 42.14 28.14 23.43
C ALA A 11 42.54 27.26 24.65
N LEU A 12 42.02 26.02 24.66
CA LEU A 12 42.70 24.70 24.92
C LEU A 12 43.24 24.41 26.35
N LEU A 13 43.14 23.19 26.92
CA LEU A 13 43.00 21.84 26.36
C LEU A 13 42.52 20.86 27.46
N GLY A 14 41.72 19.84 27.10
CA GLY A 14 41.35 18.76 28.03
C GLY A 14 40.43 17.66 27.47
N THR A 15 40.65 17.24 26.23
CA THR A 15 40.42 15.90 25.63
C THR A 15 39.46 14.90 26.33
N PHE A 16 38.23 14.71 25.83
CA PHE A 16 37.59 13.43 25.43
C PHE A 16 36.12 13.65 25.02
N CYS A 17 35.62 12.83 24.08
CA CYS A 17 34.24 12.83 23.50
C CYS A 17 33.99 13.77 22.31
N PHE A 18 34.83 13.66 21.29
CA PHE A 18 34.36 13.55 19.91
C PHE A 18 33.49 12.28 19.79
N TRP A 19 32.33 12.36 19.12
CA TRP A 19 31.29 11.32 18.80
C TRP A 19 29.88 11.68 19.33
N LEU A 20 29.32 12.80 18.86
CA LEU A 20 27.88 13.05 18.82
C LEU A 20 27.45 13.56 17.43
N PHE A 21 28.09 13.09 16.37
CA PHE A 21 27.32 12.82 15.16
C PHE A 21 26.52 11.58 15.48
N GLY A 22 25.29 11.79 15.92
CA GLY A 22 24.28 10.75 15.94
C GLY A 22 24.28 10.15 14.55
N ASN A 23 24.88 8.96 14.44
CA ASN A 23 24.49 8.01 13.43
C ASN A 23 22.99 7.80 13.66
N SER A 24 22.16 8.60 12.99
CA SER A 24 20.88 8.11 12.52
C SER A 24 21.24 6.99 11.57
N ALA A 25 21.61 5.84 12.13
CA ALA A 25 21.61 4.60 11.40
C ALA A 25 20.18 4.53 10.86
N LEU A 26 20.05 4.79 9.56
CA LEU A 26 18.87 4.36 8.82
C LEU A 26 18.77 2.90 9.19
N ALA A 27 17.83 2.56 10.08
CA ALA A 27 17.55 1.18 10.40
C ALA A 27 17.40 0.50 9.05
N VAL A 28 18.26 -0.48 8.77
CA VAL A 28 18.20 -1.21 7.51
C VAL A 28 16.85 -1.91 7.54
N GLU A 29 15.85 -1.29 6.91
CA GLU A 29 14.53 -1.89 6.79
C GLU A 29 14.72 -3.16 5.96
N GLN A 30 14.39 -4.30 6.58
CA GLN A 30 14.50 -5.59 5.92
C GLN A 30 13.46 -5.66 4.80
N ALA A 31 13.80 -6.34 3.72
CA ALA A 31 12.81 -6.61 2.69
C ALA A 31 11.73 -7.51 3.27
N GLU A 32 10.47 -7.14 3.06
CA GLU A 32 9.32 -7.90 3.54
C GLU A 32 8.61 -8.56 2.35
N LEU A 33 8.29 -9.84 2.49
CA LEU A 33 7.44 -10.59 1.59
C LEU A 33 6.32 -11.21 2.42
N TRP A 34 5.08 -10.98 2.03
CA TRP A 34 3.92 -11.61 2.65
C TRP A 34 3.03 -12.25 1.59
N ARG A 35 2.60 -13.48 1.85
CA ARG A 35 1.73 -14.25 0.98
C ARG A 35 0.41 -14.49 1.68
N TYR A 36 -0.67 -14.26 0.96
CA TYR A 36 -2.03 -14.42 1.45
C TYR A 36 -2.80 -15.38 0.57
N GLN A 37 -3.63 -16.22 1.19
CA GLN A 37 -4.67 -16.93 0.50
C GLN A 37 -5.96 -16.14 0.60
N ILE A 38 -6.59 -15.87 -0.54
CA ILE A 38 -7.89 -15.20 -0.63
C ILE A 38 -8.98 -16.23 -0.78
N SER A 39 -9.96 -16.17 0.12
CA SER A 39 -11.18 -16.97 0.10
C SER A 39 -12.41 -16.10 -0.11
N TYR A 40 -13.43 -16.68 -0.73
CA TYR A 40 -14.75 -16.09 -0.91
C TYR A 40 -15.82 -16.98 -0.26
N GLN A 41 -16.79 -16.34 0.39
CA GLN A 41 -17.96 -17.01 0.96
C GLN A 41 -19.22 -16.24 0.55
N GLY A 42 -20.08 -16.85 -0.26
CA GLY A 42 -21.32 -16.23 -0.68
C GLY A 42 -22.14 -17.09 -1.63
N ILE A 43 -23.04 -16.47 -2.41
CA ILE A 43 -23.99 -17.20 -3.25
C ILE A 43 -23.29 -18.15 -4.24
N LEU A 44 -22.17 -17.72 -4.83
CA LEU A 44 -21.43 -18.54 -5.80
C LEU A 44 -20.70 -19.74 -5.18
N SER A 45 -20.45 -19.71 -3.88
CA SER A 45 -19.83 -20.81 -3.14
C SER A 45 -20.84 -21.63 -2.32
N GLY A 46 -22.15 -21.35 -2.45
CA GLY A 46 -23.17 -21.96 -1.61
C GLY A 46 -23.00 -21.59 -0.13
N PHE A 47 -22.51 -20.38 0.14
CA PHE A 47 -22.19 -19.86 1.47
C PHE A 47 -21.11 -20.64 2.25
N MET A 48 -20.34 -21.50 1.56
CA MET A 48 -19.15 -22.14 2.15
C MET A 48 -17.89 -21.35 1.78
N PRO A 49 -16.90 -21.23 2.68
CA PRO A 49 -15.60 -20.64 2.33
C PRO A 49 -14.93 -21.45 1.22
N MET A 50 -14.46 -20.75 0.18
CA MET A 50 -13.73 -21.35 -0.93
C MET A 50 -12.53 -20.48 -1.26
N ALA A 51 -11.33 -21.05 -1.25
CA ALA A 51 -10.13 -20.37 -1.71
C ALA A 51 -10.23 -20.10 -3.22
N ILE A 52 -9.93 -18.86 -3.63
CA ILE A 52 -10.14 -18.39 -5.01
C ILE A 52 -8.90 -17.73 -5.63
N ALA A 53 -7.97 -17.21 -4.83
CA ALA A 53 -6.79 -16.53 -5.34
C ALA A 53 -5.66 -16.53 -4.31
N ASP A 54 -4.44 -16.33 -4.79
CA ASP A 54 -3.29 -15.99 -3.96
C ASP A 54 -2.95 -14.52 -4.15
N ALA A 55 -2.46 -13.89 -3.09
CA ALA A 55 -1.90 -12.56 -3.13
C ALA A 55 -0.50 -12.53 -2.54
N GLU A 56 0.36 -11.70 -3.12
CA GLU A 56 1.72 -11.51 -2.66
C GLU A 56 2.02 -10.02 -2.54
N LEU A 57 2.44 -9.59 -1.35
CA LEU A 57 2.82 -8.23 -1.04
C LEU A 57 4.32 -8.17 -0.75
N ARG A 58 5.04 -7.37 -1.54
CA ARG A 58 6.48 -7.17 -1.45
C ARG A 58 6.80 -5.73 -1.07
N LEU A 59 7.70 -5.58 -0.10
CA LEU A 59 8.32 -4.31 0.27
C LEU A 59 9.85 -4.47 0.17
N PRO A 60 10.49 -4.00 -0.91
CA PRO A 60 11.93 -4.03 -1.01
C PRO A 60 12.63 -3.28 0.14
N ALA A 61 13.79 -3.78 0.57
CA ALA A 61 14.61 -3.17 1.61
C ALA A 61 15.14 -1.80 1.20
N GLN A 62 15.65 -1.71 -0.03
CA GLN A 62 16.37 -0.55 -0.50
C GLN A 62 15.39 0.50 -1.07
N PRO A 63 15.46 1.76 -0.60
CA PRO A 63 14.79 2.86 -1.24
C PRO A 63 15.22 2.96 -2.71
N GLN A 64 14.27 3.26 -3.58
CA GLN A 64 14.51 3.55 -4.99
C GLN A 64 14.59 5.07 -5.18
N LEU A 65 15.08 5.51 -6.35
CA LEU A 65 15.00 6.91 -6.74
C LEU A 65 13.88 7.09 -7.76
N LEU A 66 12.98 8.04 -7.49
CA LEU A 66 11.97 8.51 -8.43
C LEU A 66 12.27 9.99 -8.71
N ASN A 67 12.72 10.30 -9.93
CA ASN A 67 13.17 11.64 -10.33
C ASN A 67 14.20 12.24 -9.34
N GLY A 68 15.17 11.42 -8.92
CA GLY A 68 16.22 11.81 -7.95
C GLY A 68 15.78 11.89 -6.49
N ARG A 69 14.49 11.66 -6.18
CA ARG A 69 13.96 11.61 -4.81
C ARG A 69 13.97 10.18 -4.27
N PRO A 70 14.43 9.94 -3.02
CA PRO A 70 14.31 8.62 -2.39
C PRO A 70 12.84 8.28 -2.12
N VAL A 71 12.43 7.09 -2.53
CA VAL A 71 11.08 6.57 -2.37
C VAL A 71 11.11 5.13 -1.89
N ARG A 72 10.11 4.72 -1.12
CA ARG A 72 9.84 3.30 -0.88
C ARG A 72 8.85 2.78 -1.89
N THR A 73 8.91 1.48 -2.15
CA THR A 73 8.00 0.79 -3.03
C THR A 73 7.26 -0.31 -2.30
N ALA A 74 5.99 -0.48 -2.64
CA ALA A 74 5.20 -1.65 -2.29
C ALA A 74 4.61 -2.24 -3.56
N LEU A 75 4.67 -3.56 -3.71
CA LEU A 75 4.13 -4.28 -4.84
C LEU A 75 3.17 -5.37 -4.35
N LEU A 76 1.91 -5.25 -4.74
CA LEU A 76 0.90 -6.30 -4.61
C LEU A 76 0.70 -7.00 -5.95
N GLN A 77 0.63 -8.32 -5.89
CA GLN A 77 0.17 -9.15 -7.00
C GLN A 77 -0.94 -10.06 -6.50
N VAL A 78 -2.02 -10.21 -7.28
CA VAL A 78 -3.12 -11.14 -6.97
C VAL A 78 -3.42 -11.99 -8.20
N SER A 79 -3.63 -13.28 -8.01
CA SER A 79 -3.84 -14.21 -9.12
C SER A 79 -4.77 -15.38 -8.75
N THR A 80 -5.70 -15.69 -9.65
CA THR A 80 -6.55 -16.89 -9.59
C THR A 80 -5.92 -18.12 -10.25
N ALA A 81 -4.71 -18.01 -10.81
CA ALA A 81 -4.09 -19.04 -11.66
C ALA A 81 -4.04 -20.44 -11.04
N ALA A 82 -3.83 -20.52 -9.72
CA ALA A 82 -3.73 -21.79 -8.99
C ALA A 82 -5.11 -22.41 -8.66
N TYR A 83 -6.20 -21.70 -8.92
CA TYR A 83 -7.55 -22.03 -8.45
C TYR A 83 -8.48 -22.36 -9.62
N GLY A 84 -8.41 -23.59 -10.14
CA GLY A 84 -9.05 -23.97 -11.41
C GLY A 84 -10.54 -23.60 -11.55
N LYS A 85 -11.34 -23.68 -10.48
CA LYS A 85 -12.76 -23.25 -10.54
C LYS A 85 -12.91 -21.73 -10.64
N ALA A 86 -12.13 -20.97 -9.88
CA ALA A 86 -12.14 -19.51 -9.93
C ALA A 86 -11.56 -19.01 -11.26
N GLU A 87 -10.44 -19.58 -11.69
CA GLU A 87 -9.78 -19.29 -12.96
C GLU A 87 -10.70 -19.51 -14.17
N LEU A 88 -11.52 -20.57 -14.15
CA LEU A 88 -12.48 -20.85 -15.23
C LEU A 88 -13.57 -19.76 -15.34
N ILE A 89 -13.98 -19.17 -14.22
CA ILE A 89 -15.05 -18.17 -14.17
C ILE A 89 -14.50 -16.76 -14.39
N TYR A 90 -13.34 -16.47 -13.81
CA TYR A 90 -12.75 -15.14 -13.78
C TYR A 90 -11.21 -15.22 -13.67
N PRO A 91 -10.50 -15.41 -14.79
CA PRO A 91 -9.04 -15.46 -14.80
C PRO A 91 -8.49 -14.07 -14.48
N LEU A 92 -8.08 -13.85 -13.24
CA LEU A 92 -7.63 -12.57 -12.72
C LEU A 92 -6.11 -12.56 -12.59
N ARG A 93 -5.46 -11.53 -13.14
CA ARG A 93 -4.08 -11.15 -12.81
C ARG A 93 -4.05 -9.67 -12.47
N TYR A 94 -3.84 -9.37 -11.20
CA TYR A 94 -3.79 -8.01 -10.72
C TYR A 94 -2.40 -7.65 -10.22
N ARG A 95 -1.95 -6.44 -10.53
CA ARG A 95 -0.69 -5.89 -10.04
C ARG A 95 -0.92 -4.44 -9.64
N TYR A 96 -0.57 -4.12 -8.39
CA TYR A 96 -0.60 -2.76 -7.88
C TYR A 96 0.75 -2.42 -7.27
N GLN A 97 1.40 -1.39 -7.78
CA GLN A 97 2.69 -0.93 -7.31
C GLN A 97 2.56 0.53 -6.84
N SER A 98 2.94 0.81 -5.60
CA SER A 98 2.93 2.17 -5.04
C SER A 98 4.35 2.62 -4.74
N TRP A 99 4.65 3.88 -5.05
CA TRP A 99 5.83 4.61 -4.63
C TRP A 99 5.40 5.71 -3.67
N PHE A 100 6.01 5.74 -2.49
CA PHE A 100 5.65 6.67 -1.44
C PHE A 100 6.88 7.21 -0.71
N ASP A 101 6.71 8.36 -0.08
CA ASP A 101 7.79 9.01 0.67
C ASP A 101 8.17 8.16 1.91
N PRO A 102 9.47 7.85 2.13
CA PRO A 102 9.92 7.01 3.24
C PRO A 102 9.67 7.61 4.62
N GLN A 103 9.53 8.94 4.75
CA GLN A 103 9.37 9.62 6.02
C GLN A 103 7.90 9.88 6.32
N VAL A 104 7.20 10.59 5.44
CA VAL A 104 5.81 11.02 5.68
C VAL A 104 4.77 10.01 5.18
N GLN A 105 5.18 9.01 4.39
CA GLN A 105 4.30 8.01 3.77
C GLN A 105 3.29 8.61 2.78
N ASP A 106 3.60 9.75 2.18
CA ASP A 106 2.75 10.34 1.15
C ASP A 106 2.90 9.56 -0.16
N ALA A 107 1.78 9.21 -0.80
CA ALA A 107 1.79 8.61 -2.13
C ALA A 107 2.42 9.58 -3.16
N LEU A 108 3.21 9.06 -4.09
CA LEU A 108 3.86 9.84 -5.15
C LEU A 108 3.44 9.34 -6.54
N LEU A 109 3.41 8.02 -6.70
CA LEU A 109 3.04 7.35 -7.93
C LEU A 109 2.38 6.02 -7.58
N VAL A 110 1.37 5.63 -8.36
CA VAL A 110 0.81 4.29 -8.35
C VAL A 110 0.77 3.77 -9.77
N LYS A 111 1.14 2.51 -9.93
CA LYS A 111 0.96 1.73 -11.15
C LYS A 111 0.01 0.58 -10.90
N GLU A 112 -1.11 0.57 -11.62
CA GLU A 112 -2.12 -0.47 -11.53
C GLU A 112 -2.27 -1.17 -12.88
N GLU A 113 -2.30 -2.49 -12.85
CA GLU A 113 -2.54 -3.34 -14.00
C GLU A 113 -3.49 -4.47 -13.61
N LEU A 114 -4.54 -4.62 -14.39
CA LEU A 114 -5.56 -5.64 -14.24
C LEU A 114 -5.72 -6.36 -15.57
N THR A 115 -5.44 -7.66 -15.58
CA THR A 115 -5.70 -8.52 -16.73
C THR A 115 -6.78 -9.51 -16.36
N THR A 116 -7.87 -9.46 -17.10
CA THR A 116 -8.99 -10.41 -17.03
C THR A 116 -9.25 -10.96 -18.43
N ASP A 117 -10.44 -10.78 -18.99
CA ASP A 117 -10.67 -10.91 -20.43
C ASP A 117 -10.03 -9.74 -21.21
N GLN A 118 -9.95 -8.57 -20.56
CA GLN A 118 -9.30 -7.36 -21.05
C GLN A 118 -8.14 -6.98 -20.14
N ARG A 119 -7.16 -6.28 -20.73
CA ARG A 119 -6.06 -5.66 -20.00
C ARG A 119 -6.37 -4.19 -19.76
N GLN A 120 -6.32 -3.78 -18.49
CA GLN A 120 -6.48 -2.41 -18.05
C GLN A 120 -5.21 -1.97 -17.35
N ARG A 121 -4.72 -0.77 -17.67
CA ARG A 121 -3.55 -0.17 -17.04
C ARG A 121 -3.85 1.26 -16.66
N GLU A 122 -3.51 1.61 -15.44
CA GLU A 122 -3.78 2.91 -14.87
C GLU A 122 -2.58 3.42 -14.08
N LEU A 123 -2.36 4.73 -14.16
CA LEU A 123 -1.34 5.45 -13.42
C LEU A 123 -2.03 6.49 -12.54
N LEU A 124 -1.74 6.49 -11.24
CA LEU A 124 -2.12 7.58 -10.34
C LEU A 124 -0.88 8.40 -10.01
N TRP A 125 -0.87 9.68 -10.37
CA TRP A 125 0.25 10.57 -10.08
C TRP A 125 -0.18 11.63 -9.09
N PHE A 126 0.64 11.84 -8.07
CA PHE A 126 0.40 12.78 -6.99
C PHE A 126 1.39 13.95 -7.13
N ASP A 127 1.01 14.95 -7.93
CA ASP A 127 1.76 16.19 -8.05
C ASP A 127 1.66 17.00 -6.75
N ARG A 128 2.65 16.82 -5.89
CA ARG A 128 2.74 17.53 -4.61
C ARG A 128 3.06 19.02 -4.80
N GLN A 129 3.69 19.41 -5.91
CA GLN A 129 4.05 20.82 -6.15
C GLN A 129 2.86 21.58 -6.72
N GLY A 130 2.20 21.03 -7.75
CA GLY A 130 0.96 21.55 -8.31
C GLY A 130 -0.27 21.31 -7.44
N ARG A 131 -0.14 20.52 -6.36
CA ARG A 131 -1.22 20.12 -5.44
C ARG A 131 -2.37 19.43 -6.18
N GLN A 132 -2.05 18.52 -7.08
CA GLN A 132 -3.02 17.79 -7.89
C GLN A 132 -2.74 16.30 -7.86
N ALA A 133 -3.80 15.50 -7.90
CA ALA A 133 -3.72 14.08 -8.14
C ALA A 133 -4.46 13.78 -9.43
N VAL A 134 -3.82 13.03 -10.30
CA VAL A 134 -4.37 12.67 -11.60
C VAL A 134 -4.44 11.16 -11.75
N ARG A 135 -5.46 10.72 -12.48
CA ARG A 135 -5.57 9.35 -12.98
C ARG A 135 -5.40 9.38 -14.48
N ILE A 136 -4.53 8.50 -14.96
CA ILE A 136 -4.21 8.35 -16.37
C ILE A 136 -4.51 6.90 -16.72
N GLU A 137 -5.36 6.70 -17.71
CA GLU A 137 -5.68 5.38 -18.25
C GLU A 137 -4.84 5.16 -19.51
N MET A 138 -4.35 3.93 -19.70
CA MET A 138 -3.76 3.52 -20.97
C MET A 138 -4.87 2.87 -21.80
N SER A 139 -5.21 3.49 -22.92
CA SER A 139 -6.26 3.02 -23.83
C SER A 139 -5.79 3.08 -25.28
N GLU A 140 -6.57 2.52 -26.19
CA GLU A 140 -6.41 2.79 -27.61
C GLU A 140 -6.54 4.31 -27.89
N PRO A 141 -5.84 4.83 -28.92
CA PRO A 141 -5.80 6.26 -29.20
C PRO A 141 -7.18 6.80 -29.57
N GLU A 142 -7.75 7.60 -28.67
CA GLU A 142 -8.95 8.39 -28.95
C GLU A 142 -8.56 9.81 -29.38
N PRO A 143 -9.22 10.38 -30.41
CA PRO A 143 -8.83 11.66 -31.00
C PRO A 143 -9.06 12.90 -30.10
N ALA A 144 -9.56 12.73 -28.86
CA ALA A 144 -10.02 13.83 -28.00
C ALA A 144 -9.51 13.79 -26.56
N GLY A 145 -8.39 13.13 -26.28
CA GLY A 145 -7.79 13.13 -24.93
C GLY A 145 -7.24 14.49 -24.51
N GLU A 146 -7.42 14.86 -23.24
CA GLU A 146 -6.72 16.02 -22.65
C GLU A 146 -5.20 15.78 -22.66
N PRO A 147 -4.38 16.81 -22.97
CA PRO A 147 -2.94 16.68 -22.98
C PRO A 147 -2.41 16.33 -21.59
N LEU A 148 -1.45 15.41 -21.54
CA LEU A 148 -0.77 15.03 -20.31
C LEU A 148 0.07 16.20 -19.79
N PRO A 149 0.20 16.36 -18.46
CA PRO A 149 1.22 17.22 -17.89
C PRO A 149 2.63 16.81 -18.37
N LEU A 150 3.40 17.77 -18.88
CA LEU A 150 4.74 17.58 -19.47
C LEU A 150 5.77 16.85 -18.58
N GLN A 151 5.50 16.72 -17.28
CA GLN A 151 6.40 16.06 -16.31
C GLN A 151 6.19 14.54 -16.21
N LEU A 152 5.21 13.99 -16.92
CA LEU A 152 4.84 12.58 -16.85
C LEU A 152 5.52 11.69 -17.89
N ASP A 153 6.07 12.26 -18.97
CA ASP A 153 6.62 11.48 -20.08
C ASP A 153 7.73 10.52 -19.59
N ASP A 154 8.62 11.00 -18.72
CA ASP A 154 9.68 10.20 -18.11
C ASP A 154 9.13 9.06 -17.21
N LEU A 155 7.96 9.25 -16.60
CA LEU A 155 7.32 8.25 -15.72
C LEU A 155 6.57 7.16 -16.50
N LEU A 156 6.20 7.49 -17.74
CA LEU A 156 5.48 6.64 -18.69
C LEU A 156 6.42 5.80 -19.55
N GLU A 157 7.70 6.16 -19.63
CA GLU A 157 8.70 5.44 -20.41
C GLU A 157 8.72 3.94 -20.04
N GLY A 158 8.60 3.08 -21.06
CA GLY A 158 8.60 1.61 -20.91
C GLY A 158 7.31 1.02 -20.34
N TRP A 159 6.27 1.82 -20.08
CA TRP A 159 4.99 1.29 -19.60
C TRP A 159 3.86 1.37 -20.63
N GLN A 160 3.89 2.29 -21.58
CA GLN A 160 2.98 2.26 -22.72
C GLN A 160 3.29 1.02 -23.58
N ALA A 161 2.27 0.24 -23.96
CA ALA A 161 2.46 -0.76 -25.01
C ALA A 161 2.32 -0.11 -26.39
N ASP A 162 2.84 -0.80 -27.41
CA ASP A 162 2.67 -0.40 -28.81
C ASP A 162 1.18 -0.19 -29.12
N GLY A 163 0.85 1.01 -29.61
CA GLY A 163 -0.51 1.37 -30.00
C GLY A 163 -1.41 1.86 -28.87
N GLU A 164 -0.91 2.00 -27.63
CA GLU A 164 -1.66 2.66 -26.56
C GLU A 164 -1.29 4.14 -26.43
N GLN A 165 -2.24 4.94 -25.95
CA GLN A 165 -2.05 6.31 -25.55
C GLN A 165 -2.41 6.48 -24.07
N ALA A 166 -1.61 7.26 -23.36
CA ALA A 166 -1.95 7.72 -22.02
C ALA A 166 -2.99 8.85 -22.12
N VAL A 167 -4.15 8.65 -21.51
CA VAL A 167 -5.26 9.60 -21.50
C VAL A 167 -5.52 10.04 -20.06
N LEU A 168 -5.51 11.35 -19.82
CA LEU A 168 -5.91 11.92 -18.54
C LEU A 168 -7.42 11.66 -18.33
N SER A 169 -7.78 10.79 -17.41
CA SER A 169 -9.19 10.42 -17.15
C SER A 169 -9.79 11.15 -15.97
N ASN A 170 -8.97 11.64 -15.02
CA ASN A 170 -9.45 12.39 -13.87
C ASN A 170 -8.36 13.27 -13.26
N ARG A 171 -8.79 14.36 -12.62
CA ARG A 171 -7.94 15.27 -11.84
C ARG A 171 -8.70 15.78 -10.62
N VAL A 172 -8.03 15.78 -9.47
CA VAL A 172 -8.54 16.34 -8.22
C VAL A 172 -7.48 17.20 -7.54
N ASP A 173 -7.91 18.19 -6.77
CA ASP A 173 -7.01 18.97 -5.92
C ASP A 173 -6.57 18.14 -4.71
N LEU A 174 -5.27 18.11 -4.45
CA LEU A 174 -4.67 17.42 -3.32
C LEU A 174 -4.73 18.25 -2.05
N GLN A 175 -5.09 17.55 -0.97
CA GLN A 175 -4.88 18.01 0.40
C GLN A 175 -3.46 17.67 0.85
N ALA A 176 -2.99 18.32 1.91
CA ALA A 176 -1.78 17.89 2.60
C ALA A 176 -1.95 16.45 3.10
N ALA A 177 -0.91 15.62 2.99
CA ALA A 177 -0.88 14.22 3.42
C ALA A 177 -2.02 13.36 2.83
N THR A 178 -2.02 13.20 1.50
CA THR A 178 -2.97 12.32 0.79
C THR A 178 -2.34 10.95 0.52
N TYR A 179 -3.08 9.88 0.73
CA TYR A 179 -2.59 8.52 0.56
C TYR A 179 -3.20 7.82 -0.66
N ASP A 180 -2.55 6.75 -1.07
CA ASP A 180 -3.13 5.64 -1.83
C ASP A 180 -3.41 4.48 -0.84
N TYR A 181 -3.98 3.37 -1.30
CA TYR A 181 -4.30 2.25 -0.39
C TYR A 181 -3.08 1.66 0.33
N TYR A 182 -1.91 1.58 -0.33
CA TYR A 182 -0.72 1.03 0.32
C TYR A 182 -0.05 2.02 1.24
N SER A 183 0.13 3.26 0.81
CA SER A 183 0.71 4.28 1.68
C SER A 183 -0.16 4.54 2.92
N LEU A 184 -1.49 4.38 2.81
CA LEU A 184 -2.39 4.34 3.96
C LEU A 184 -2.04 3.19 4.92
N LEU A 185 -1.92 1.97 4.41
CA LEU A 185 -1.57 0.81 5.24
C LEU A 185 -0.20 1.01 5.92
N GLN A 186 0.80 1.53 5.20
CA GLN A 186 2.12 1.82 5.77
C GLN A 186 2.07 2.94 6.82
N ARG A 187 1.23 3.96 6.63
CA ARG A 187 0.97 4.98 7.64
C ARG A 187 0.41 4.35 8.91
N LEU A 188 -0.60 3.47 8.79
CA LEU A 188 -1.23 2.78 9.91
C LEU A 188 -0.28 1.82 10.65
N ARG A 189 0.69 1.23 9.95
CA ARG A 189 1.75 0.41 10.56
C ARG A 189 2.74 1.22 11.42
N ARG A 190 2.89 2.53 11.15
CA ARG A 190 3.93 3.38 11.77
C ARG A 190 3.42 4.35 12.83
N VAL A 191 2.15 4.76 12.76
CA VAL A 191 1.55 5.65 13.79
C VAL A 191 1.39 4.90 15.10
N GLU A 192 1.57 5.51 16.26
CA GLU A 192 1.14 4.84 17.51
C GLU A 192 -0.38 4.58 17.45
N LEU A 193 -0.82 3.34 17.71
CA LEU A 193 -2.23 2.98 17.67
C LEU A 193 -2.75 2.84 19.09
N THR A 194 -3.87 3.48 19.39
CA THR A 194 -4.54 3.36 20.69
C THR A 194 -5.92 2.74 20.52
N ALA A 195 -6.29 1.76 21.35
CA ALA A 195 -7.63 1.17 21.31
C ALA A 195 -8.70 2.24 21.58
N GLY A 196 -9.75 2.27 20.76
CA GLY A 196 -10.81 3.28 20.78
C GLY A 196 -10.49 4.55 19.99
N GLU A 197 -9.27 4.68 19.45
CA GLU A 197 -8.90 5.80 18.59
C GLU A 197 -9.63 5.75 17.25
N VAL A 198 -9.93 6.94 16.72
CA VAL A 198 -10.50 7.12 15.39
C VAL A 198 -9.61 8.07 14.60
N LEU A 199 -9.07 7.57 13.49
CA LEU A 199 -8.26 8.35 12.57
C LEU A 199 -9.08 8.69 11.32
N GLU A 200 -8.93 9.90 10.78
CA GLU A 200 -9.46 10.26 9.47
C GLU A 200 -8.31 10.57 8.50
N LEU A 201 -8.23 9.82 7.41
CA LEU A 201 -7.11 9.90 6.46
C LEU A 201 -7.64 10.10 5.04
N PRO A 202 -7.15 11.10 4.28
CA PRO A 202 -7.59 11.32 2.91
C PRO A 202 -6.87 10.35 1.96
N VAL A 203 -7.64 9.67 1.12
CA VAL A 203 -7.16 8.65 0.17
C VAL A 203 -7.67 9.00 -1.22
N PHE A 204 -6.76 9.10 -2.19
CA PHE A 204 -7.14 9.23 -3.58
C PHE A 204 -7.33 7.84 -4.20
N THR A 205 -8.53 7.55 -4.68
CA THR A 205 -8.88 6.23 -5.23
C THR A 205 -8.76 6.20 -6.76
N GLY A 206 -8.07 7.16 -7.37
CA GLY A 206 -8.08 7.42 -8.81
C GLY A 206 -9.36 8.10 -9.33
N LYS A 207 -10.51 7.80 -8.74
CA LYS A 207 -11.81 8.39 -9.12
C LYS A 207 -12.20 9.62 -8.29
N ALA A 208 -11.87 9.61 -7.00
CA ALA A 208 -12.18 10.72 -6.11
C ALA A 208 -11.19 10.75 -4.95
N LEU A 209 -11.06 11.93 -4.33
CA LEU A 209 -10.46 12.06 -3.02
C LEU A 209 -11.53 11.71 -1.96
N LYS A 210 -11.32 10.61 -1.25
CA LYS A 210 -12.21 10.14 -0.18
C LYS A 210 -11.55 10.33 1.18
N ARG A 211 -12.34 10.50 2.24
CA ARG A 211 -11.87 10.37 3.61
C ARG A 211 -12.16 8.97 4.11
N TYR A 212 -11.17 8.30 4.69
CA TYR A 212 -11.35 7.02 5.37
C TYR A 212 -11.30 7.25 6.87
N ARG A 213 -12.35 6.80 7.55
CA ARG A 213 -12.41 6.68 9.00
C ARG A 213 -11.85 5.32 9.39
N VAL A 214 -10.84 5.32 10.25
CA VAL A 214 -10.17 4.11 10.75
C VAL A 214 -10.44 4.02 12.25
N GLU A 215 -11.22 3.03 12.65
CA GLU A 215 -11.52 2.76 14.05
C GLU A 215 -10.59 1.66 14.56
N VAL A 216 -9.89 1.94 15.66
CA VAL A 216 -8.85 1.07 16.21
C VAL A 216 -9.41 0.29 17.39
N ALA A 217 -9.27 -1.03 17.37
CA ALA A 217 -9.57 -1.89 18.51
C ALA A 217 -8.37 -2.80 18.81
N SER A 218 -8.21 -3.18 20.07
CA SER A 218 -7.30 -4.26 20.46
C SER A 218 -8.07 -5.57 20.55
N GLU A 219 -7.46 -6.66 20.12
CA GLU A 219 -8.02 -8.01 20.16
C GLU A 219 -6.95 -8.99 20.65
N VAL A 220 -7.37 -10.13 21.21
CA VAL A 220 -6.46 -11.24 21.56
C VAL A 220 -6.85 -12.43 20.71
N ALA A 221 -5.93 -12.91 19.88
CA ALA A 221 -6.12 -14.10 19.05
C ALA A 221 -4.79 -14.85 18.90
N GLY A 222 -4.86 -16.18 18.77
CA GLY A 222 -3.66 -17.01 18.56
C GLY A 222 -2.60 -16.90 19.66
N GLY A 223 -2.99 -16.52 20.88
CA GLY A 223 -2.07 -16.33 22.02
C GLY A 223 -1.32 -14.99 22.03
N GLY A 224 -1.66 -14.04 21.14
CA GLY A 224 -1.04 -12.72 21.07
C GLY A 224 -2.04 -11.57 21.01
N ASN A 225 -1.55 -10.36 21.28
CA ASN A 225 -2.33 -9.13 21.09
C ASN A 225 -2.27 -8.70 19.62
N LEU A 226 -3.41 -8.27 19.09
CA LEU A 226 -3.57 -7.77 17.73
C LEU A 226 -4.23 -6.39 17.75
N TRP A 227 -3.94 -5.60 16.73
CA TRP A 227 -4.73 -4.43 16.38
C TRP A 227 -5.74 -4.82 15.30
N ARG A 228 -7.02 -4.62 15.58
CA ARG A 228 -8.08 -4.71 14.58
C ARG A 228 -8.48 -3.31 14.15
N LEU A 229 -8.31 -3.03 12.86
CA LEU A 229 -8.62 -1.75 12.24
C LEU A 229 -9.88 -1.89 11.39
N ARG A 230 -10.89 -1.06 11.62
CA ARG A 230 -12.07 -0.96 10.77
C ARG A 230 -11.99 0.29 9.91
N LEU A 231 -11.77 0.10 8.62
CA LEU A 231 -11.67 1.17 7.63
C LEU A 231 -13.00 1.34 6.91
N THR A 232 -13.57 2.53 6.98
CA THR A 232 -14.84 2.89 6.31
C THR A 232 -14.66 4.19 5.54
N SER A 233 -15.03 4.22 4.26
CA SER A 233 -15.03 5.48 3.51
C SER A 233 -16.17 6.37 3.98
N LEU A 234 -15.94 7.68 4.09
CA LEU A 234 -16.97 8.66 4.37
C LEU A 234 -17.58 9.18 3.07
N GLU A 235 -18.90 9.31 3.06
CA GLU A 235 -19.65 9.97 2.01
C GLU A 235 -19.45 11.50 2.09
N ALA A 236 -19.95 12.23 1.07
CA ALA A 236 -19.78 13.69 0.99
C ALA A 236 -20.39 14.44 2.20
N ASP A 237 -21.45 13.89 2.79
CA ASP A 237 -22.11 14.43 3.99
C ASP A 237 -21.43 14.01 5.31
N GLY A 238 -20.31 13.28 5.22
CA GLY A 238 -19.55 12.79 6.36
C GLY A 238 -20.08 11.51 6.99
N ARG A 239 -21.17 10.92 6.48
CA ARG A 239 -21.65 9.63 6.99
C ARG A 239 -20.72 8.49 6.56
N PRO A 240 -20.44 7.51 7.44
CA PRO A 240 -19.71 6.30 7.03
C PRO A 240 -20.53 5.50 6.01
N SER A 241 -19.85 4.99 4.99
CA SER A 241 -20.41 3.98 4.08
C SER A 241 -20.79 2.70 4.83
N ASP A 242 -21.75 1.96 4.29
CA ASP A 242 -22.08 0.60 4.74
C ASP A 242 -20.95 -0.39 4.45
N LYS A 243 -20.07 -0.09 3.48
CA LYS A 243 -18.92 -0.92 3.12
C LYS A 243 -17.73 -0.59 4.01
N PHE A 244 -17.13 -1.63 4.55
CA PHE A 244 -15.92 -1.54 5.35
C PHE A 244 -14.89 -2.59 4.96
N LEU A 245 -13.66 -2.36 5.41
CA LEU A 245 -12.55 -3.30 5.39
C LEU A 245 -12.06 -3.47 6.83
N LEU A 246 -11.97 -4.71 7.30
CA LEU A 246 -11.28 -5.03 8.54
C LEU A 246 -9.85 -5.46 8.21
N VAL A 247 -8.90 -4.99 9.01
CA VAL A 247 -7.49 -5.37 8.92
C VAL A 247 -7.01 -5.76 10.31
N TRP A 248 -6.40 -6.94 10.44
CA TRP A 248 -5.74 -7.36 11.67
C TRP A 248 -4.24 -7.22 11.50
N LEU A 249 -3.60 -6.50 12.42
CA LEU A 249 -2.15 -6.33 12.49
C LEU A 249 -1.61 -6.99 13.77
N THR A 250 -0.38 -7.50 13.74
CA THR A 250 0.34 -7.82 14.98
C THR A 250 0.47 -6.57 15.86
N ALA A 251 0.47 -6.75 17.18
CA ALA A 251 0.69 -5.64 18.12
C ALA A 251 2.16 -5.28 18.34
N ASP A 252 3.09 -6.06 17.78
CA ASP A 252 4.52 -5.77 17.84
C ASP A 252 4.91 -4.56 16.97
N GLU A 253 6.19 -4.17 16.99
CA GLU A 253 6.68 -3.02 16.24
C GLU A 253 6.58 -3.20 14.71
N ARG A 254 6.53 -4.46 14.22
CA ARG A 254 6.45 -4.76 12.77
C ARG A 254 5.05 -4.53 12.23
N ARG A 255 4.01 -4.73 13.04
CA ARG A 255 2.60 -4.58 12.69
C ARG A 255 2.25 -5.24 11.36
N ILE A 256 2.54 -6.52 11.30
CA ILE A 256 2.37 -7.34 10.12
C ILE A 256 0.87 -7.50 9.88
N PRO A 257 0.36 -7.21 8.69
CA PRO A 257 -1.01 -7.49 8.34
C PRO A 257 -1.23 -9.00 8.25
N LEU A 258 -2.05 -9.54 9.14
CA LEU A 258 -2.34 -10.97 9.25
C LEU A 258 -3.59 -11.36 8.47
N ARG A 259 -4.60 -10.49 8.45
CA ARG A 259 -5.89 -10.77 7.82
C ARG A 259 -6.52 -9.49 7.28
N PHE A 260 -7.18 -9.63 6.15
CA PHE A 260 -8.08 -8.64 5.59
C PHE A 260 -9.45 -9.27 5.41
N HIS A 261 -10.51 -8.58 5.82
CA HIS A 261 -11.88 -9.05 5.64
C HIS A 261 -12.75 -7.92 5.07
N ALA A 262 -13.51 -8.23 4.03
CA ALA A 262 -14.43 -7.28 3.40
C ALA A 262 -15.78 -7.92 3.11
N GLU A 263 -16.85 -7.25 3.53
CA GLU A 263 -18.21 -7.63 3.17
C GLU A 263 -18.65 -6.96 1.85
N ARG A 264 -19.43 -7.72 1.06
CA ARG A 264 -20.03 -7.29 -0.19
C ARG A 264 -21.48 -7.79 -0.25
N PRO A 265 -22.36 -7.16 -1.06
CA PRO A 265 -23.77 -7.57 -1.15
C PRO A 265 -24.00 -9.04 -1.52
N PHE A 266 -23.02 -9.69 -2.15
CA PHE A 266 -23.11 -11.07 -2.63
C PHE A 266 -22.19 -12.04 -1.88
N GLY A 267 -21.55 -11.62 -0.79
CA GLY A 267 -20.67 -12.48 0.01
C GLY A 267 -19.54 -11.71 0.71
N SER A 268 -18.66 -12.42 1.38
CA SER A 268 -17.45 -11.88 1.99
C SER A 268 -16.21 -12.33 1.24
N LEU A 269 -15.15 -11.54 1.38
CA LEU A 269 -13.79 -11.88 0.98
C LEU A 269 -12.90 -11.85 2.21
N ASP A 270 -12.09 -12.88 2.36
CA ASP A 270 -11.08 -12.99 3.39
C ASP A 270 -9.72 -13.24 2.76
N ALA A 271 -8.72 -12.44 3.10
CA ALA A 271 -7.34 -12.70 2.75
C ALA A 271 -6.56 -12.97 4.04
N VAL A 272 -6.05 -14.18 4.21
CA VAL A 272 -5.32 -14.60 5.41
C VAL A 272 -3.86 -14.83 5.06
N LEU A 273 -2.96 -14.33 5.91
CA LEU A 273 -1.52 -14.54 5.77
C LEU A 273 -1.20 -16.04 5.91
N VAL A 274 -0.58 -16.60 4.88
CA VAL A 274 -0.17 -18.03 4.83
C VAL A 274 1.35 -18.19 4.79
N GLY A 275 2.11 -17.11 4.62
CA GLY A 275 3.57 -17.16 4.66
C GLY A 275 4.24 -15.80 4.69
N GLU A 276 5.42 -15.76 5.31
CA GLU A 276 6.33 -14.61 5.33
C GLU A 276 7.69 -14.99 4.76
N GLY A 277 8.41 -14.03 4.17
CA GLY A 277 9.77 -14.23 3.69
C GLY A 277 10.58 -12.93 3.65
N GLY A 278 11.90 -13.09 3.49
CA GLY A 278 12.85 -11.99 3.25
C GLY A 278 13.48 -12.05 1.86
N GLU A 279 14.32 -11.07 1.52
CA GLU A 279 14.92 -10.87 0.18
C GLU A 279 15.59 -12.13 -0.40
N SER A 280 16.27 -12.93 0.43
CA SER A 280 16.92 -14.18 0.03
C SER A 280 15.92 -15.26 -0.43
N GLN A 281 14.69 -15.24 0.06
CA GLN A 281 13.63 -16.15 -0.40
C GLN A 281 12.91 -15.63 -1.66
N ILE A 282 12.86 -14.30 -1.84
CA ILE A 282 12.32 -13.65 -3.05
C ILE A 282 13.20 -13.98 -4.27
N ALA A 283 14.53 -13.93 -4.11
CA ALA A 283 15.48 -14.18 -5.19
C ALA A 283 15.57 -15.65 -5.63
N ALA A 284 15.20 -16.59 -4.76
CA ALA A 284 15.39 -18.02 -4.99
C ALA A 284 14.29 -18.68 -5.86
N GLY A 285 13.18 -17.98 -6.16
CA GLY A 285 12.09 -18.54 -6.99
C GLY A 285 11.50 -19.85 -6.47
N LEU A 286 11.71 -20.18 -5.19
CA LEU A 286 11.32 -21.45 -4.61
C LEU A 286 9.80 -21.51 -4.42
N SER A 287 9.17 -22.43 -5.16
CA SER A 287 7.83 -22.94 -4.86
C SER A 287 7.81 -23.51 -3.45
N TYR A 288 6.96 -22.96 -2.59
CA TYR A 288 6.87 -23.41 -1.21
C TYR A 288 6.03 -24.70 -1.15
N HIS A 289 6.54 -25.71 -0.44
CA HIS A 289 5.74 -26.78 0.14
C HIS A 289 5.13 -26.25 1.43
N GLU A 290 3.83 -26.48 1.66
CA GLU A 290 3.09 -26.19 2.90
C GLU A 290 3.99 -26.15 4.15
N THR A 291 4.15 -24.97 4.73
CA THR A 291 4.62 -24.88 6.12
C THR A 291 3.40 -25.08 6.99
N GLU A 292 3.23 -26.30 7.51
CA GLU A 292 2.46 -26.53 8.73
C GLU A 292 3.02 -25.58 9.80
N GLY A 293 2.27 -24.54 10.21
CA GLY A 293 2.73 -23.69 11.32
C GLY A 293 2.09 -22.31 11.50
N ILE A 294 1.49 -21.69 10.48
CA ILE A 294 0.80 -20.38 10.66
C ILE A 294 -0.72 -20.53 10.69
N GLY A 295 -1.28 -21.48 9.91
CA GLY A 295 -2.73 -21.73 9.88
C GLY A 295 -3.32 -22.11 11.23
N ASP A 296 -2.62 -22.94 12.01
CA ASP A 296 -3.12 -23.43 13.31
C ASP A 296 -3.08 -22.39 14.44
N LEU A 297 -2.26 -21.35 14.30
CA LEU A 297 -2.22 -20.23 15.25
C LEU A 297 -3.42 -19.27 15.07
N LEU A 298 -4.15 -19.40 13.95
CA LEU A 298 -5.21 -18.50 13.54
C LEU A 298 -6.57 -19.21 13.55
N ASN A 299 -6.86 -19.95 14.63
CA ASN A 299 -8.21 -20.48 14.86
C ASN A 299 -9.15 -19.34 15.25
N TRP A 300 -9.64 -18.61 14.25
CA TRP A 300 -10.63 -17.58 14.38
C TRP A 300 -11.97 -18.26 14.68
N GLY A 301 -12.42 -18.22 15.93
CA GLY A 301 -13.79 -18.61 16.25
C GLY A 301 -14.76 -17.67 15.52
N ASP A 302 -15.68 -18.26 14.76
CA ASP A 302 -16.80 -17.56 14.11
C ASP A 302 -17.74 -16.90 15.14
#